data_AF-A0A9D8I2L4-F1
#
_entry.id   AF-A0A9D8I2L4-F1
#
_cell.length_a   1.000
_cell.length_b   1.000
_cell.length_c   1.000
_cell.angle_alpha   90.00
_cell.angle_beta   90.00
_cell.angle_gamma   90.00
#
_symmetry.space_group_name_H-M   'P 1'
#
loop_
_entity.id
_entity.type
_entity.pdbx_description
1 polymer ?
#
loop_
_entity_poly.entity_id
_entity_poly.type
_entity_poly.pdbx_seq_one_letter_code
_entity_poly.pdbx_strand_id
1 'polypeptide(L)'
;MSGSGHLSSRRIVRLDVVGTALFSVSAVLAAVVFDGPAKVQGVVVDLALFTVGVAAFLWGYWVAVQRSRQDELSVAELYFLLGAAVPRDVKRTMNLCLVAQSLVAVGTAVSRLSTPSSTATSGSSPGSSLAFGVLVPMFGLGLNGLWAAIHGTFAPRRRRPGDEEIG
;
A
#
# COMPACT_ATOMS: atom_id res chain seq x y z
N MET A 1 14.55 -25.77 -8.83
CA MET A 1 14.53 -24.28 -8.93
C MET A 1 13.56 -23.65 -7.91
N SER A 2 13.64 -24.01 -6.61
CA SER A 2 12.64 -23.61 -5.57
C SER A 2 13.06 -22.38 -4.73
N GLY A 3 14.32 -21.95 -4.78
CA GLY A 3 14.84 -20.91 -3.87
C GLY A 3 14.51 -19.45 -4.23
N SER A 4 14.27 -19.11 -5.51
CA SER A 4 14.08 -17.71 -5.94
C SER A 4 12.72 -17.13 -5.54
N GLY A 5 11.66 -17.95 -5.51
CA GLY A 5 10.30 -17.50 -5.17
C GLY A 5 10.16 -17.03 -3.72
N HIS A 6 10.76 -17.76 -2.77
CA HIS A 6 10.74 -17.38 -1.34
C HIS A 6 11.56 -16.11 -1.07
N LEU A 7 12.68 -15.94 -1.77
CA LEU A 7 13.50 -14.72 -1.65
C LEU A 7 12.75 -13.49 -2.16
N SER A 8 12.02 -13.62 -3.28
CA SER A 8 11.19 -12.54 -3.83
C SER A 8 10.04 -12.17 -2.88
N SER A 9 9.35 -13.17 -2.35
CA SER A 9 8.25 -12.98 -1.39
C SER A 9 8.70 -12.19 -0.15
N ARG A 10 9.81 -12.61 0.48
CA ARG A 10 10.36 -11.94 1.67
C ARG A 10 10.82 -10.51 1.36
N ARG A 11 11.31 -10.24 0.15
CA ARG A 11 11.73 -8.88 -0.26
C ARG A 11 10.54 -7.92 -0.32
N ILE A 12 9.39 -8.35 -0.87
CA ILE A 12 8.18 -7.51 -0.95
C ILE A 12 7.67 -7.19 0.46
N VAL A 13 7.59 -8.18 1.35
CA VAL A 13 7.18 -7.95 2.76
C VAL A 13 8.16 -7.02 3.48
N ARG A 14 9.47 -7.22 3.30
CA ARG A 14 10.48 -6.35 3.89
C ARG A 14 10.39 -4.92 3.35
N LEU A 15 10.13 -4.76 2.06
CA LEU A 15 9.95 -3.45 1.43
C LEU A 15 8.75 -2.71 2.04
N ASP A 16 7.63 -3.40 2.24
CA ASP A 16 6.45 -2.84 2.88
C ASP A 16 6.73 -2.36 4.32
N VAL A 17 7.38 -3.21 5.12
CA VAL A 17 7.77 -2.85 6.50
C VAL A 17 8.74 -1.65 6.52
N VAL A 18 9.78 -1.68 5.68
CA VAL A 18 10.79 -0.60 5.64
C VAL A 18 10.17 0.70 5.14
N GLY A 19 9.34 0.66 4.10
CA GLY A 19 8.64 1.84 3.59
C GLY A 19 7.66 2.42 4.61
N THR A 20 6.95 1.56 5.34
CA THR A 20 6.06 1.98 6.44
C THR A 20 6.83 2.66 7.56
N ALA A 21 7.96 2.08 7.97
CA ALA A 21 8.80 2.67 9.01
C ALA A 21 9.38 4.02 8.55
N LEU A 22 9.88 4.10 7.32
CA LEU A 22 10.40 5.34 6.73
C LEU A 22 9.33 6.43 6.69
N PHE A 23 8.13 6.11 6.19
CA PHE A 23 6.99 7.02 6.20
C PHE A 23 6.65 7.48 7.62
N SER A 24 6.53 6.55 8.56
CA SER A 24 6.13 6.86 9.93
C SER A 24 7.12 7.80 10.63
N VAL A 25 8.42 7.53 10.50
CA VAL A 25 9.49 8.38 11.05
C VAL A 25 9.49 9.75 10.37
N SER A 26 9.37 9.78 9.04
CA SER A 26 9.31 11.01 8.23
C SER A 26 8.12 11.88 8.64
N ALA A 27 6.94 11.29 8.78
CA ALA A 27 5.71 11.95 9.16
C ALA A 27 5.79 12.53 10.58
N VAL A 28 6.33 11.78 11.54
CA VAL A 28 6.56 12.26 12.92
C VAL A 28 7.60 13.39 12.94
N LEU A 29 8.71 13.26 12.21
CA LEU A 29 9.74 14.29 12.13
C LEU A 29 9.17 15.61 11.58
N ALA A 30 8.44 15.54 10.47
CA ALA A 30 7.79 16.70 9.86
C ALA A 30 6.68 17.28 10.77
N ALA A 31 6.03 16.45 11.58
CA ALA A 31 5.05 16.88 12.57
C ALA A 31 5.69 17.60 13.78
N VAL A 32 6.85 17.13 14.27
CA VAL A 32 7.51 17.64 15.48
C VAL A 32 8.41 18.84 15.19
N VAL A 33 9.33 18.72 14.22
CA VAL A 33 10.38 19.73 13.95
C VAL A 33 9.80 20.96 13.24
N PHE A 34 8.82 20.76 12.37
CA PHE A 34 8.06 21.80 11.67
C PHE A 34 8.86 22.84 10.87
N ASP A 35 10.14 22.58 10.57
CA ASP A 35 10.95 23.41 9.70
C ASP A 35 10.72 23.12 8.20
N GLY A 36 11.00 24.13 7.36
CA GLY A 36 10.87 24.03 5.90
C GLY A 36 11.55 22.79 5.28
N PRO A 37 12.82 22.49 5.60
CA PRO A 37 13.51 21.31 5.10
C PRO A 37 12.85 19.98 5.51
N ALA A 38 12.33 19.87 6.74
CA ALA A 38 11.65 18.67 7.22
C ALA A 38 10.33 18.44 6.47
N LYS A 39 9.60 19.50 6.12
CA LYS A 39 8.39 19.42 5.29
C LYS A 39 8.69 18.93 3.87
N VAL A 40 9.74 19.48 3.24
CA VAL A 40 10.16 19.05 1.89
C VAL A 40 10.56 17.58 1.90
N GLN A 41 11.35 17.17 2.89
CA GLN A 41 11.74 15.76 3.07
C GLN A 41 10.52 14.85 3.23
N GLY A 42 9.54 15.25 4.04
CA GLY A 42 8.26 14.55 4.18
C GLY A 42 7.54 14.33 2.85
N VAL A 43 7.31 15.41 2.10
CA VAL A 43 6.64 15.37 0.79
C VAL A 43 7.38 14.47 -0.20
N VAL A 44 8.71 14.56 -0.25
CA VAL A 44 9.53 13.72 -1.15
C VAL A 44 9.37 12.24 -0.81
N VAL A 45 9.38 11.88 0.48
CA VAL A 45 9.15 10.50 0.92
C VAL A 45 7.74 10.03 0.54
N ASP A 46 6.72 10.86 0.78
CA ASP A 46 5.32 10.51 0.51
C ASP A 46 5.09 10.25 -0.98
N LEU A 47 5.60 11.14 -1.85
CA LEU A 47 5.47 11.01 -3.29
C LEU A 47 6.28 9.82 -3.85
N ALA A 48 7.46 9.56 -3.30
CA ALA A 48 8.26 8.40 -3.69
C ALA A 48 7.55 7.08 -3.35
N LEU A 49 7.04 6.95 -2.11
CA LEU A 49 6.31 5.76 -1.68
C LEU A 49 5.01 5.59 -2.46
N PHE A 50 4.26 6.67 -2.68
CA PHE A 50 3.06 6.66 -3.51
C PHE A 50 3.37 6.16 -4.93
N THR A 51 4.43 6.67 -5.56
CA THR A 51 4.84 6.27 -6.91
C THR A 51 5.20 4.78 -6.98
N VAL A 52 5.96 4.29 -5.99
CA VAL A 52 6.28 2.85 -5.90
C VAL A 52 5.01 2.02 -5.69
N GLY A 53 4.08 2.50 -4.87
CA GLY A 53 2.78 1.89 -4.65
C GLY A 53 1.96 1.75 -5.92
N VAL A 54 1.86 2.82 -6.70
CA VAL A 54 1.16 2.82 -8.00
C VAL A 54 1.81 1.82 -8.97
N ALA A 55 3.15 1.83 -9.08
CA ALA A 55 3.85 0.89 -9.94
C ALA A 55 3.60 -0.57 -9.51
N ALA A 56 3.65 -0.86 -8.21
CA ALA A 56 3.36 -2.17 -7.65
C ALA A 56 1.90 -2.59 -7.89
N PHE A 57 0.95 -1.66 -7.70
CA PHE A 57 -0.46 -1.87 -7.97
C PHE A 57 -0.72 -2.24 -9.43
N LEU A 58 -0.17 -1.47 -10.37
CA LEU A 58 -0.34 -1.71 -11.80
C LEU A 58 0.28 -3.04 -12.23
N TRP A 59 1.46 -3.37 -11.70
CA TRP A 59 2.10 -4.65 -11.98
C TRP A 59 1.30 -5.83 -11.39
N GLY A 60 0.85 -5.71 -10.14
CA GLY A 60 -0.01 -6.69 -9.49
C GLY A 60 -1.31 -6.89 -10.25
N TYR A 61 -1.96 -5.81 -10.68
CA TYR A 61 -3.15 -5.83 -11.51
C TYR A 61 -2.91 -6.56 -12.84
N TRP A 62 -1.82 -6.26 -13.53
CA TRP A 62 -1.47 -6.92 -14.79
C TRP A 62 -1.33 -8.45 -14.63
N VAL A 63 -0.61 -8.89 -13.59
CA VAL A 63 -0.46 -10.33 -13.27
C VAL A 63 -1.81 -10.96 -12.89
N ALA A 64 -2.61 -10.27 -12.07
CA ALA A 64 -3.94 -10.72 -11.67
C ALA A 64 -4.89 -10.88 -12.87
N VAL A 65 -4.86 -9.98 -13.85
CA VAL A 65 -5.67 -10.07 -15.08
C VAL A 65 -5.35 -11.34 -15.88
N GLN A 66 -4.08 -11.74 -15.93
CA GLN A 66 -3.71 -12.98 -16.62
C GLN A 66 -4.23 -14.20 -15.85
N ARG A 67 -4.13 -14.18 -14.52
CA ARG A 67 -4.56 -15.27 -13.64
C ARG A 67 -6.08 -15.40 -13.53
N SER A 68 -6.85 -14.31 -13.62
CA SER A 68 -8.32 -14.33 -13.54
C SER A 68 -9.00 -15.15 -14.64
N ARG A 69 -8.25 -15.53 -15.69
CA ARG A 69 -8.68 -16.48 -16.71
C ARG A 69 -8.88 -17.89 -16.15
N GLN A 70 -8.09 -18.27 -15.14
CA GLN A 70 -8.06 -19.61 -14.55
C GLN A 70 -8.52 -19.61 -13.09
N ASP A 71 -8.27 -18.51 -12.37
CA ASP A 71 -8.53 -18.37 -10.94
C ASP A 71 -9.69 -17.40 -10.66
N GLU A 72 -10.45 -17.67 -9.61
CA GLU A 72 -11.40 -16.71 -9.03
C GLU A 72 -10.65 -15.71 -8.15
N LEU A 73 -10.54 -14.47 -8.61
CA LEU A 73 -9.83 -13.41 -7.92
C LEU A 73 -10.82 -12.37 -7.37
N SER A 74 -10.87 -12.23 -6.05
CA SER A 74 -11.56 -11.12 -5.38
C SER A 74 -10.61 -9.95 -5.13
N VAL A 75 -11.07 -8.72 -5.35
CA VAL A 75 -10.33 -7.48 -5.03
C VAL A 75 -9.96 -7.45 -3.54
N ALA A 76 -10.85 -7.93 -2.67
CA ALA A 76 -10.63 -7.99 -1.23
C ALA A 76 -9.52 -8.99 -0.85
N GLU A 77 -9.45 -10.13 -1.54
CA GLU A 77 -8.38 -11.11 -1.33
C GLU A 77 -7.06 -10.64 -1.92
N LEU A 78 -7.09 -9.86 -2.99
CA LEU A 78 -5.89 -9.38 -3.66
C LEU A 78 -5.23 -8.22 -2.91
N TYR A 79 -5.99 -7.18 -2.55
CA TYR A 79 -5.42 -5.94 -2.00
C TYR A 79 -5.55 -5.80 -0.48
N PHE A 80 -6.56 -6.42 0.12
CA PHE A 80 -6.72 -6.46 1.59
C PHE A 80 -6.33 -7.80 2.19
N LEU A 81 -5.90 -8.75 1.36
CA LEU A 81 -5.47 -10.08 1.76
C LEU A 81 -6.55 -10.84 2.57
N LEU A 82 -7.84 -10.52 2.41
CA LEU A 82 -8.91 -11.04 3.29
C LEU A 82 -9.25 -12.53 3.09
N GLY A 83 -8.50 -13.25 2.25
CA GLY A 83 -8.75 -14.64 1.87
C GLY A 83 -7.80 -15.68 2.47
N ALA A 84 -7.95 -16.90 1.96
CA ALA A 84 -7.06 -18.02 2.23
C ALA A 84 -5.83 -18.05 1.29
N ALA A 85 -5.84 -17.21 0.25
CA ALA A 85 -4.81 -17.20 -0.79
C ALA A 85 -3.40 -16.82 -0.30
N VAL A 86 -3.29 -16.25 0.90
CA VAL A 86 -2.05 -15.72 1.48
C VAL A 86 -1.80 -16.34 2.87
N PRO A 87 -0.57 -16.80 3.17
CA PRO A 87 -0.19 -17.28 4.50
C PRO A 87 -0.47 -16.25 5.60
N ARG A 88 -0.90 -16.73 6.77
CA ARG A 88 -1.39 -15.87 7.87
C ARG A 88 -0.35 -14.85 8.34
N ASP A 89 0.93 -15.22 8.37
CA ASP A 89 2.00 -14.35 8.88
C ASP A 89 2.30 -13.18 7.94
N VAL A 90 2.32 -13.45 6.62
CA VAL A 90 2.49 -12.42 5.59
C VAL A 90 1.30 -11.47 5.61
N LYS A 91 0.09 -12.03 5.59
CA LYS A 91 -1.16 -11.27 5.65
C LYS A 91 -1.21 -10.32 6.84
N ARG A 92 -0.89 -10.83 8.04
CA ARG A 92 -0.87 -10.01 9.26
C ARG A 92 0.15 -8.89 9.15
N THR A 93 1.37 -9.20 8.74
CA THR A 93 2.45 -8.21 8.65
C THR A 93 2.09 -7.07 7.71
N MET A 94 1.66 -7.39 6.49
CA MET A 94 1.40 -6.37 5.47
C MET A 94 0.11 -5.59 5.75
N ASN A 95 -0.94 -6.23 6.27
CA ASN A 95 -2.14 -5.49 6.70
C ASN A 95 -1.88 -4.61 7.92
N LEU A 96 -1.01 -5.01 8.85
CA LEU A 96 -0.58 -4.15 9.94
C LEU A 96 0.18 -2.93 9.43
N CYS A 97 1.04 -3.11 8.41
CA CYS A 97 1.71 -2.00 7.74
C CYS A 97 0.71 -1.04 7.09
N LEU A 98 -0.26 -1.57 6.33
CA LEU A 98 -1.31 -0.76 5.71
C LEU A 98 -2.15 0.02 6.75
N VAL A 99 -2.53 -0.63 7.85
CA VAL A 99 -3.26 0.02 8.96
C VAL A 99 -2.39 1.11 9.59
N ALA A 100 -1.11 0.83 9.85
CA ALA A 100 -0.18 1.82 10.40
C ALA A 100 -0.02 3.04 9.46
N GLN A 101 0.19 2.81 8.17
CA GLN A 101 0.25 3.87 7.16
C GLN A 101 -1.03 4.72 7.17
N SER A 102 -2.20 4.07 7.20
CA SER A 102 -3.49 4.76 7.20
C SER A 102 -3.69 5.60 8.46
N LEU A 103 -3.36 5.05 9.64
CA LEU A 103 -3.49 5.76 10.91
C LEU A 103 -2.52 6.93 11.03
N VAL A 104 -1.26 6.75 10.60
CA VAL A 104 -0.27 7.83 10.58
C VAL A 104 -0.70 8.93 9.63
N ALA A 105 -1.08 8.58 8.39
CA ALA A 105 -1.49 9.54 7.37
C ALA A 105 -2.71 10.36 7.81
N VAL A 106 -3.75 9.70 8.32
CA VAL A 106 -4.95 10.36 8.83
C VAL A 106 -4.62 11.18 10.08
N GLY A 107 -3.83 10.63 11.00
CA GLY A 107 -3.44 11.31 12.24
C GLY A 107 -2.66 12.61 11.98
N THR A 108 -1.70 12.59 11.05
CA THR A 108 -0.94 13.79 10.67
C THR A 108 -1.79 14.78 9.88
N ALA A 109 -2.70 14.32 9.02
CA ALA A 109 -3.60 15.21 8.28
C ALA A 109 -4.61 15.91 9.22
N VAL A 110 -5.26 15.15 10.11
CA VAL A 110 -6.28 15.68 11.04
C VAL A 110 -5.66 16.63 12.06
N SER A 111 -4.56 16.24 12.71
CA SER A 111 -3.90 17.09 13.71
C SER A 111 -3.50 18.47 13.18
N ARG A 112 -3.23 18.58 11.87
CA ARG A 112 -2.80 19.82 11.23
C ARG A 112 -3.94 20.65 10.65
N LEU A 113 -5.06 20.03 10.27
CA LEU A 113 -6.26 20.78 9.89
C LEU A 113 -6.80 21.61 11.06
N SER A 114 -6.60 21.15 12.29
CA SER A 114 -7.07 21.80 13.52
C SER A 114 -6.14 22.90 14.07
N THR A 115 -5.00 23.18 13.44
CA THR A 115 -4.07 24.23 13.92
C THR A 115 -4.46 25.60 13.33
N PRO A 116 -4.94 26.59 14.11
CA PRO A 116 -5.37 27.89 13.59
C PRO A 116 -4.16 28.68 13.07
N SER A 117 -4.20 29.16 11.82
CA SER A 117 -3.11 29.95 11.24
C SER A 117 -3.42 31.44 11.34
N SER A 118 -2.73 32.16 12.22
CA SER A 118 -2.84 33.62 12.38
C SER A 118 -1.86 34.44 11.53
N THR A 119 -1.08 33.80 10.65
CA THR A 119 -0.05 34.47 9.85
C THR A 119 0.07 33.83 8.46
N ALA A 120 -0.93 34.07 7.61
CA ALA A 120 -0.83 33.76 6.18
C ALA A 120 -0.12 34.90 5.46
N THR A 121 1.21 34.91 5.52
CA THR A 121 2.05 35.71 4.62
C THR A 121 2.85 34.69 3.79
N SER A 122 2.67 34.70 2.46
CA SER A 122 3.19 33.76 1.45
C SER A 122 2.48 32.40 1.32
N GLY A 123 1.54 32.34 0.36
CA GLY A 123 1.11 31.24 -0.55
C GLY A 123 1.17 29.74 -0.20
N SER A 124 1.66 29.29 0.94
CA SER A 124 1.78 27.89 1.32
C SER A 124 1.15 27.66 2.69
N SER A 125 -0.14 27.27 2.68
CA SER A 125 -0.83 26.91 3.93
C SER A 125 -0.06 25.77 4.62
N PRO A 126 0.34 25.91 5.89
CA PRO A 126 1.16 24.91 6.58
C PRO A 126 0.58 23.48 6.60
N GLY A 127 -0.74 23.33 6.43
CA GLY A 127 -1.40 22.03 6.32
C GLY A 127 -1.21 21.30 4.98
N SER A 128 -0.80 21.99 3.90
CA SER A 128 -0.76 21.40 2.55
C SER A 128 0.34 20.35 2.35
N SER A 129 1.52 20.52 2.97
CA SER A 129 2.65 19.60 2.80
C SER A 129 2.45 18.24 3.49
N LEU A 130 1.79 18.22 4.66
CA LEU A 130 1.52 16.98 5.40
C LEU A 130 0.29 16.23 4.87
N ALA A 131 -0.53 16.87 4.03
CA ALA A 131 -1.67 16.24 3.36
C ALA A 131 -1.24 15.20 2.31
N PHE A 132 -0.04 15.32 1.74
CA PHE A 132 0.49 14.34 0.78
C PHE A 132 0.64 12.93 1.40
N GLY A 133 0.84 12.84 2.72
CA GLY A 133 0.92 11.57 3.44
C GLY A 133 -0.34 10.70 3.30
N VAL A 134 -1.51 11.30 3.01
CA VAL A 134 -2.77 10.58 2.74
C VAL A 134 -2.69 9.68 1.50
N LEU A 135 -1.73 9.92 0.61
CA LEU A 135 -1.49 9.09 -0.57
C LEU A 135 -0.70 7.82 -0.24
N VAL A 136 0.08 7.82 0.84
CA VAL A 136 1.02 6.73 1.17
C VAL A 136 0.38 5.37 1.38
N PRO A 137 -0.86 5.21 1.90
CA PRO A 137 -1.53 3.90 1.98
C PRO A 137 -1.62 3.15 0.64
N MET A 138 -1.48 3.83 -0.52
CA MET A 138 -1.36 3.17 -1.82
C MET A 138 -0.07 2.35 -1.97
N PHE A 139 0.98 2.66 -1.21
CA PHE A 139 2.19 1.84 -1.12
C PHE A 139 1.86 0.46 -0.53
N GLY A 140 1.23 0.41 0.65
CA GLY A 140 0.82 -0.85 1.28
C GLY A 140 -0.19 -1.62 0.42
N LEU A 141 -1.21 -0.95 -0.13
CA LEU A 141 -2.19 -1.59 -1.02
C LEU A 141 -1.54 -2.14 -2.29
N GLY A 142 -0.65 -1.38 -2.92
CA GLY A 142 0.06 -1.81 -4.12
C GLY A 142 0.95 -3.02 -3.88
N LEU A 143 1.70 -3.03 -2.78
CA LEU A 143 2.55 -4.16 -2.39
C LEU A 143 1.73 -5.39 -1.97
N ASN A 144 0.60 -5.22 -1.27
CA ASN A 144 -0.34 -6.30 -0.98
C ASN A 144 -0.81 -6.98 -2.27
N GLY A 145 -1.32 -6.18 -3.22
CA GLY A 145 -1.80 -6.67 -4.51
C GLY A 145 -0.71 -7.36 -5.31
N LEU A 146 0.49 -6.77 -5.35
CA LEU A 146 1.65 -7.34 -6.03
C LEU A 146 2.06 -8.69 -5.43
N TRP A 147 2.15 -8.77 -4.10
CA TRP A 147 2.49 -10.02 -3.41
C TRP A 147 1.46 -11.10 -3.70
N ALA A 148 0.17 -10.78 -3.52
CA ALA A 148 -0.91 -11.72 -3.73
C ALA A 148 -1.01 -12.17 -5.19
N ALA A 149 -0.78 -11.28 -6.16
CA ALA A 149 -0.80 -11.64 -7.58
C ALA A 149 0.33 -12.61 -7.97
N ILE A 150 1.55 -12.40 -7.44
CA ILE A 150 2.73 -13.22 -7.79
C ILE A 150 2.76 -14.53 -6.99
N HIS A 151 2.39 -14.49 -5.71
CA HIS A 151 2.63 -15.59 -4.77
C HIS A 151 1.35 -16.22 -4.21
N GLY A 152 0.20 -15.58 -4.38
CA GLY A 152 -1.07 -16.05 -3.83
C GLY A 152 -1.58 -17.32 -4.52
N THR A 153 -2.22 -18.20 -3.75
CA THR A 153 -2.86 -19.43 -4.24
C THR A 153 -4.38 -19.26 -4.20
N PHE A 154 -4.98 -18.94 -5.34
CA PHE A 154 -6.41 -18.67 -5.43
C PHE A 154 -7.21 -19.93 -5.82
N ALA A 155 -8.51 -19.90 -5.57
CA ALA A 155 -9.39 -20.99 -5.96
C ALA A 155 -9.56 -21.04 -7.49
N PRO A 156 -9.70 -22.23 -8.09
CA PRO A 156 -10.01 -22.35 -9.52
C PRO A 156 -11.33 -21.68 -9.85
N ARG A 157 -11.42 -21.11 -11.05
CA ARG A 157 -12.63 -20.47 -11.55
C ARG A 157 -13.76 -21.49 -11.72
N ARG A 158 -14.91 -21.26 -11.07
CA ARG A 158 -16.12 -22.08 -11.27
C ARG A 158 -16.60 -21.92 -12.71
N ARG A 159 -16.75 -23.06 -13.41
CA ARG A 159 -17.46 -23.12 -14.70
C ARG A 159 -18.97 -23.04 -14.45
N ARG A 160 -19.70 -22.45 -15.39
CA ARG A 160 -21.16 -22.27 -15.26
C ARG A 160 -21.84 -23.63 -15.51
N PRO A 161 -22.86 -24.03 -14.72
CA PRO A 161 -23.66 -25.21 -15.04
C PRO A 161 -24.42 -24.90 -16.33
N GLY A 162 -24.03 -25.54 -17.44
CA GLY A 162 -24.55 -25.27 -18.79
C GLY A 162 -23.53 -25.53 -19.91
N ASP A 163 -22.23 -25.54 -19.59
CA ASP A 163 -21.16 -25.85 -20.56
C ASP A 163 -20.94 -27.37 -20.74
N GLU A 164 -21.65 -28.22 -19.99
CA GLU A 164 -21.55 -29.70 -20.05
C GLU A 164 -22.62 -30.35 -20.95
N GLU A 165 -23.67 -29.62 -21.36
CA GLU A 165 -24.82 -30.17 -22.10
C GLU A 165 -24.69 -30.13 -23.63
N ILE A 166 -23.59 -29.61 -24.18
CA ILE A 166 -23.37 -29.42 -25.64
C ILE A 166 -22.09 -30.16 -26.12
N GLY A 167 -21.68 -31.21 -25.40
CA GLY A 167 -20.52 -32.05 -25.74
C GLY A 167 -20.88 -33.35 -26.44
#